data_AF-V4K4B8-F1
#
_entry.id   AF-V4K4B8-F1
#
_cell.length_a   1.000
_cell.length_b   1.000
_cell.length_c   1.000
_cell.angle_alpha   90.00
_cell.angle_beta   90.00
_cell.angle_gamma   90.00
#
_symmetry.space_group_name_H-M   'P 1'
#
loop_
_entity.id
_entity.type
_entity.pdbx_description
1 polymer ?
#
loop_
_entity_poly.entity_id
_entity_poly.type
_entity_poly.pdbx_seq_one_letter_code
_entity_poly.pdbx_strand_id
1 'polypeptide(L)'
;MELRVLDSKKRTIQVVPRSEEDLWTLAMYIREGDRVRTVVLRDVAGRDARQKERRPIEVTLRVESVEFQPFSGSLRVFGVIEEGPERFGVRGRHQSAYITLNQPIVLIRDEGWSDKVLKKFMESGPRGGPSWWL
;
A
#
# COMPACT_ATOMS: atom_id res chain seq x y z
N MET A 1 13.49 -3.25 1.52
CA MET A 1 12.49 -2.43 0.78
C MET A 1 13.11 -1.12 0.31
N GLU A 2 12.73 -0.60 -0.87
CA GLU A 2 13.09 0.78 -1.26
C GLU A 2 12.16 1.78 -0.57
N LEU A 3 12.71 2.88 -0.06
CA LEU A 3 11.97 3.89 0.69
C LEU A 3 12.42 5.30 0.32
N ARG A 4 11.45 6.22 0.19
CA ARG A 4 11.68 7.66 0.04
C ARG A 4 10.79 8.44 1.00
N VAL A 5 11.37 9.31 1.82
CA VAL A 5 10.62 10.28 2.62
C VAL A 5 10.23 11.47 1.74
N LEU A 6 8.95 11.87 1.78
CA LEU A 6 8.39 12.87 0.87
C LEU A 6 8.19 14.26 1.50
N ASP A 7 8.30 14.37 2.82
CA ASP A 7 8.18 15.64 3.54
C ASP A 7 9.13 15.71 4.75
N SER A 8 9.44 16.92 5.21
CA SER A 8 10.39 17.15 6.31
C SER A 8 9.90 16.66 7.68
N LYS A 9 8.59 16.49 7.87
CA LYS A 9 7.98 15.95 9.10
C LYS A 9 7.89 14.43 9.08
N LYS A 10 8.35 13.77 8.00
CA LYS A 10 8.32 12.31 7.82
C LYS A 10 6.91 11.75 7.95
N ARG A 11 5.87 12.49 7.53
CA ARG A 11 4.47 12.04 7.56
C ARG A 11 4.13 11.14 6.39
N THR A 12 4.73 11.42 5.25
CA THR A 12 4.47 10.78 3.98
C THR A 12 5.75 10.10 3.49
N ILE A 13 5.66 8.80 3.26
CA ILE A 13 6.73 8.00 2.68
C ILE A 13 6.21 7.26 1.47
N GLN A 14 7.05 7.10 0.46
CA GLN A 14 6.84 6.17 -0.63
C GLN A 14 7.69 4.93 -0.38
N VAL A 15 7.10 3.75 -0.55
CA VAL A 15 7.80 2.46 -0.39
C VAL A 15 7.54 1.55 -1.58
N VAL A 16 8.52 0.71 -1.89
CA VAL A 16 8.40 -0.36 -2.91
C VAL A 16 8.87 -1.68 -2.29
N PRO A 17 7.95 -2.60 -1.94
CA PRO A 17 8.32 -3.89 -1.38
C PRO A 17 8.98 -4.75 -2.47
N ARG A 18 10.16 -5.31 -2.19
CA ARG A 18 10.94 -6.15 -3.12
C ARG A 18 10.94 -7.62 -2.73
N SER A 19 10.43 -7.96 -1.55
CA SER A 19 10.35 -9.32 -1.02
C SER A 19 9.10 -9.53 -0.15
N GLU A 20 8.76 -10.78 0.13
CA GLU A 20 7.67 -11.10 1.08
C GLU A 20 7.97 -10.62 2.50
N GLU A 21 9.25 -10.62 2.92
CA GLU A 21 9.65 -10.04 4.20
C GLU A 21 9.36 -8.53 4.26
N ASP A 22 9.45 -7.82 3.14
CA ASP A 22 9.04 -6.41 3.09
C ASP A 22 7.53 -6.27 3.27
N LEU A 23 6.72 -7.12 2.64
CA LEU A 23 5.26 -7.13 2.82
C LEU A 23 4.88 -7.48 4.27
N TRP A 24 5.56 -8.45 4.86
CA TRP A 24 5.41 -8.80 6.28
C TRP A 24 5.80 -7.63 7.18
N THR A 25 6.91 -6.97 6.89
CA THR A 25 7.35 -5.79 7.63
C THR A 25 6.30 -4.68 7.53
N LEU A 26 5.77 -4.40 6.34
CA LEU A 26 4.67 -3.44 6.17
C LEU A 26 3.44 -3.82 7.01
N ALA A 27 3.05 -5.10 7.01
CA ALA A 27 1.93 -5.60 7.82
C ALA A 27 2.09 -5.31 9.32
N MET A 28 3.32 -5.29 9.82
CA MET A 28 3.60 -5.08 11.24
C MET A 28 3.61 -3.62 11.66
N TYR A 29 3.83 -2.70 10.73
CA TYR A 29 4.00 -1.29 11.05
C TYR A 29 2.87 -0.41 10.56
N ILE A 30 2.11 -0.80 9.53
CA ILE A 30 0.89 -0.09 9.14
C ILE A 30 -0.19 -0.38 10.18
N ARG A 31 -0.90 0.65 10.63
CA ARG A 31 -1.93 0.55 11.67
C ARG A 31 -3.23 1.21 11.26
N GLU A 32 -4.29 0.89 12.00
CA GLU A 32 -5.59 1.57 11.88
C GLU A 32 -5.41 3.09 11.96
N GLY A 33 -6.09 3.82 11.07
CA GLY A 33 -6.01 5.27 10.97
C GLY A 33 -4.91 5.81 10.06
N ASP A 34 -3.87 5.03 9.74
CA ASP A 34 -2.93 5.40 8.67
C ASP A 34 -3.67 5.53 7.34
N ARG A 35 -3.06 6.22 6.36
CA ARG A 35 -3.55 6.23 4.99
C ARG A 35 -2.60 5.54 4.03
N VAL A 36 -3.16 4.78 3.11
CA VAL A 36 -2.43 4.11 2.03
C VAL A 36 -2.97 4.61 0.70
N ARG A 37 -2.14 5.32 -0.05
CA ARG A 37 -2.43 5.65 -1.44
C ARG A 37 -1.84 4.59 -2.35
N THR A 38 -2.70 3.98 -3.15
CA THR A 38 -2.38 2.82 -3.99
C THR A 38 -3.37 2.67 -5.14
N VAL A 39 -3.11 1.73 -6.05
CA VAL A 39 -4.00 1.39 -7.16
C VAL A 39 -4.87 0.20 -6.80
N VAL A 40 -6.17 0.31 -7.08
CA VAL A 40 -7.15 -0.78 -6.97
C VAL A 40 -7.88 -0.98 -8.30
N LEU A 41 -8.43 -2.18 -8.52
CA LEU A 41 -9.25 -2.48 -9.69
C LEU A 41 -10.73 -2.27 -9.37
N ARG A 42 -11.43 -1.49 -10.20
CA ARG A 42 -12.88 -1.29 -10.09
C ARG A 42 -13.59 -1.63 -11.40
N ASP A 43 -14.76 -2.24 -11.26
CA ASP A 43 -15.65 -2.50 -12.38
C ASP A 43 -16.29 -1.19 -12.81
N VAL A 44 -16.20 -0.90 -14.11
CA VAL A 44 -16.84 0.24 -14.76
C VAL A 44 -17.79 -0.27 -15.83
N ALA A 45 -18.89 0.45 -16.05
CA ALA A 45 -19.77 0.13 -17.18
C ALA A 45 -18.97 0.29 -18.49
N GLY A 46 -18.96 -0.77 -19.30
CA GLY A 46 -18.34 -0.77 -20.62
C GLY A 46 -19.18 0.01 -21.64
N ARG A 47 -18.71 0.04 -22.90
CA ARG A 47 -19.44 0.68 -24.02
C ARG A 47 -20.78 0.02 -24.30
N ASP A 48 -20.88 -1.30 -24.05
CA ASP A 48 -22.14 -2.03 -24.00
C ASP A 48 -22.58 -2.21 -22.55
N ALA A 49 -23.85 -1.95 -22.24
CA ALA A 49 -24.41 -2.07 -20.89
C ALA A 49 -24.28 -3.46 -20.24
N ARG A 50 -23.92 -4.50 -21.03
CA ARG A 50 -23.68 -5.87 -20.57
C ARG A 50 -22.20 -6.20 -20.29
N GLN A 51 -21.26 -5.35 -20.69
CA GLN A 51 -19.84 -5.53 -20.39
C GLN A 51 -19.42 -4.69 -19.18
N LYS A 52 -18.76 -5.33 -18.21
CA LYS A 52 -18.03 -4.65 -17.14
C LYS A 52 -16.55 -4.72 -17.47
N GLU A 53 -15.89 -3.57 -17.55
CA GLU A 53 -14.43 -3.50 -17.71
C GLU A 53 -13.81 -3.25 -16.34
N ARG A 54 -12.73 -3.94 -15.98
CA ARG A 54 -11.98 -3.66 -14.75
C ARG A 54 -10.93 -2.60 -15.05
N ARG A 55 -11.05 -1.42 -14.46
CA ARG A 55 -10.07 -0.33 -14.64
C ARG A 55 -9.25 -0.10 -13.36
N PRO A 56 -7.92 0.09 -13.48
CA PRO A 56 -7.11 0.53 -12.38
C PRO A 56 -7.45 1.99 -12.02
N ILE A 57 -7.64 2.24 -10.74
CA ILE A 57 -7.87 3.58 -10.20
C ILE A 57 -6.95 3.79 -9.00
N GLU A 58 -6.34 4.97 -8.90
CA GLU A 58 -5.62 5.37 -7.70
C GLU A 58 -6.63 5.82 -6.64
N VAL A 59 -6.44 5.37 -5.39
CA VAL A 59 -7.27 5.72 -4.24
C VAL A 59 -6.38 5.93 -3.02
N THR A 60 -6.84 6.76 -2.09
CA THR A 60 -6.29 6.87 -0.73
C THR A 60 -7.25 6.19 0.23
N LEU A 61 -6.83 5.08 0.84
CA LEU A 61 -7.58 4.35 1.86
C LEU A 61 -7.17 4.81 3.25
N ARG A 62 -8.12 5.14 4.13
CA ARG A 62 -7.88 5.14 5.58
C ARG A 62 -8.00 3.70 6.08
N VAL A 63 -6.91 3.20 6.65
CA VAL A 63 -6.75 1.80 7.06
C VAL A 63 -7.69 1.49 8.22
N GLU A 64 -8.42 0.39 8.10
CA GLU A 64 -9.16 -0.26 9.18
C GLU A 64 -8.48 -1.56 9.61
N SER A 65 -7.94 -2.34 8.66
CA SER A 65 -7.15 -3.54 8.98
C SER A 65 -6.13 -3.89 7.91
N VAL A 66 -5.12 -4.66 8.31
CA VAL A 66 -4.04 -5.14 7.45
C VAL A 66 -3.83 -6.62 7.70
N GLU A 67 -3.72 -7.40 6.62
CA GLU A 67 -3.61 -8.86 6.68
C GLU A 67 -2.61 -9.34 5.61
N PHE A 68 -1.52 -9.96 6.06
CA PHE A 68 -0.59 -10.62 5.14
C PHE A 68 -1.19 -11.96 4.66
N GLN A 69 -1.15 -12.21 3.36
CA GLN A 69 -1.76 -13.38 2.72
C GLN A 69 -0.64 -14.31 2.20
N PRO A 70 -0.17 -15.30 3.00
CA PRO A 70 1.09 -16.01 2.76
C PRO A 70 1.14 -16.75 1.43
N PHE A 71 0.04 -17.36 0.99
CA PHE A 71 0.00 -18.14 -0.25
C PHE A 71 -0.06 -17.27 -1.52
N SER A 72 -0.43 -16.00 -1.39
CA SER A 72 -0.63 -15.10 -2.53
C SER A 72 0.52 -14.10 -2.71
N GLY A 73 1.46 -14.04 -1.77
CA GLY A 73 2.54 -13.04 -1.77
C GLY A 73 2.01 -11.61 -1.79
N SER A 74 0.90 -11.34 -1.08
CA SER A 74 0.25 -10.03 -1.06
C SER A 74 -0.08 -9.56 0.36
N LEU A 75 -0.08 -8.24 0.54
CA LEU A 75 -0.55 -7.57 1.74
C LEU A 75 -1.93 -6.99 1.45
N ARG A 76 -2.96 -7.52 2.11
CA ARG A 76 -4.31 -6.98 2.03
C ARG A 76 -4.45 -5.82 3.01
N VAL A 77 -4.76 -4.64 2.48
CA VAL A 77 -5.12 -3.46 3.26
C VAL A 77 -6.61 -3.21 3.07
N PHE A 78 -7.37 -3.26 4.15
CA PHE A 78 -8.81 -2.98 4.15
C PHE A 78 -9.08 -1.65 4.83
N GLY A 79 -10.01 -0.89 4.26
CA GLY A 79 -10.41 0.39 4.84
C GLY A 79 -11.39 1.17 3.98
N VAL A 80 -11.55 2.45 4.31
CA VAL A 80 -12.50 3.36 3.65
C VAL A 80 -11.76 4.28 2.68
N ILE A 81 -12.28 4.45 1.47
CA ILE A 81 -11.74 5.37 0.48
C ILE A 81 -12.00 6.82 0.90
N GLU A 82 -10.95 7.57 1.26
CA GLU A 82 -11.04 9.01 1.55
C GLU A 82 -10.88 9.87 0.31
N GLU A 83 -10.08 9.40 -0.65
CA GLU A 83 -9.80 10.08 -1.93
C GLU A 83 -9.80 9.07 -3.09
N GLY A 84 -10.31 9.51 -4.25
CA GLY A 84 -10.33 8.74 -5.48
C GLY A 84 -11.08 9.50 -6.60
N PRO A 85 -11.07 9.02 -7.85
CA PRO A 85 -11.66 9.76 -8.95
C PRO A 85 -13.19 9.85 -8.81
N GLU A 86 -13.71 11.07 -8.79
CA GLU A 86 -15.13 11.37 -8.53
C GLU A 86 -16.07 10.67 -9.52
N ARG A 87 -15.65 10.53 -10.78
CA ARG A 87 -16.38 9.80 -11.84
C ARG A 87 -16.78 8.37 -11.48
N PHE A 88 -16.12 7.75 -10.49
CA PHE A 88 -16.43 6.39 -10.03
C PHE A 88 -17.25 6.35 -8.73
N GLY A 89 -17.51 7.49 -8.09
CA GLY A 89 -18.32 7.57 -6.88
C GLY A 89 -17.84 6.65 -5.74
N VAL A 90 -16.53 6.46 -5.63
CA VAL A 90 -15.92 5.46 -4.72
C VAL A 90 -15.66 6.00 -3.32
N ARG A 91 -15.61 7.33 -3.15
CA ARG A 91 -15.35 7.98 -1.86
C ARG A 91 -16.37 7.55 -0.81
N GLY A 92 -15.90 7.28 0.41
CA GLY A 92 -16.70 6.80 1.53
C GLY A 92 -17.04 5.31 1.51
N ARG A 93 -16.67 4.57 0.47
CA ARG A 93 -16.92 3.12 0.39
C ARG A 93 -15.75 2.33 0.95
N HIS A 94 -16.05 1.18 1.56
CA HIS A 94 -15.05 0.18 1.94
C HIS A 94 -14.42 -0.48 0.71
N GLN A 95 -13.11 -0.73 0.79
CA GLN A 95 -12.33 -1.34 -0.27
C GLN A 95 -11.17 -2.16 0.33
N SER A 96 -10.88 -3.30 -0.29
CA SER A 96 -9.62 -4.01 -0.07
C SER A 96 -8.64 -3.66 -1.18
N ALA A 97 -7.44 -3.20 -0.83
CA ALA A 97 -6.30 -3.12 -1.73
C ALA A 97 -5.36 -4.30 -1.46
N TYR A 98 -4.80 -4.87 -2.52
CA TYR A 98 -3.81 -5.93 -2.44
C TYR A 98 -2.48 -5.34 -2.91
N ILE A 99 -1.54 -5.16 -1.98
CA ILE A 99 -0.21 -4.67 -2.30
C ILE A 99 0.66 -5.87 -2.64
N THR A 100 1.24 -5.86 -3.82
CA THR A 100 2.15 -6.92 -4.29
C THR A 100 3.59 -6.43 -4.36
N LEU A 101 4.52 -7.34 -4.62
CA LEU A 101 5.91 -6.99 -4.89
C LEU A 101 6.03 -6.01 -6.05
N ASN A 102 7.04 -5.13 -5.98
CA ASN A 102 7.38 -4.11 -6.96
C ASN A 102 6.30 -3.04 -7.20
N GLN A 103 5.21 -3.05 -6.43
CA GLN A 103 4.17 -2.02 -6.50
C GLN A 103 4.54 -0.84 -5.60
N PRO A 104 4.76 0.37 -6.14
CA PRO A 104 4.95 1.54 -5.32
C PRO A 104 3.64 1.91 -4.62
N ILE A 105 3.73 2.17 -3.31
CA ILE A 105 2.63 2.72 -2.52
C ILE A 105 3.12 3.93 -1.73
N VAL A 106 2.18 4.80 -1.37
CA VAL A 106 2.45 5.92 -0.46
C VAL A 106 1.73 5.68 0.85
N LEU A 107 2.48 5.75 1.94
CA LEU A 107 1.99 5.62 3.30
C LEU A 107 2.01 6.98 3.98
N ILE A 108 0.91 7.34 4.64
CA ILE A 108 0.75 8.63 5.32
C ILE A 108 0.34 8.36 6.76
N ARG A 109 1.05 8.99 7.68
CA ARG A 109 0.83 8.94 9.13
C ARG A 109 0.91 10.35 9.70
N ASP A 110 -0.17 10.82 10.32
CA ASP A 110 -0.35 12.23 10.69
C ASP A 110 0.68 12.71 11.73
N GLU A 111 1.09 11.82 12.64
CA GLU A 111 2.13 12.05 13.65
C GLU A 111 3.56 11.82 13.15
N GLY A 112 3.73 11.28 11.94
CA GLY A 112 5.04 10.98 11.36
C GLY A 112 5.55 9.56 11.63
N TRP A 113 6.47 9.11 10.77
CA TRP A 113 7.20 7.87 10.90
C TRP A 113 8.47 8.10 11.73
N SER A 114 8.66 7.33 12.79
CA SER A 114 9.87 7.43 13.62
C SER A 114 11.10 6.88 12.90
N ASP A 115 12.28 7.41 13.24
CA ASP A 115 13.55 6.95 12.66
C ASP A 115 13.80 5.45 12.87
N LYS A 116 13.32 4.91 13.99
CA LYS A 116 13.40 3.47 14.26
C LYS A 116 12.59 2.66 13.24
N VAL A 117 11.38 3.10 12.90
CA VAL A 117 10.52 2.42 11.91
C VAL A 117 11.10 2.57 10.52
N LEU A 118 11.53 3.79 10.14
CA LEU A 118 12.17 4.03 8.84
C LEU A 118 13.42 3.16 8.66
N LYS A 119 14.26 3.06 9.70
CA LYS A 119 15.41 2.16 9.72
C LYS A 119 15.00 0.70 9.53
N LYS A 120 13.92 0.25 10.19
CA LYS A 120 13.40 -1.11 10.00
C LYS A 120 12.90 -1.38 8.58
N PHE A 121 12.29 -0.40 7.94
CA PHE A 121 11.89 -0.49 6.53
C PHE A 121 13.10 -0.53 5.58
N MET A 122 14.16 0.24 5.85
CA MET A 122 15.38 0.20 5.05
C MET A 122 16.16 -1.11 5.23
N GLU A 123 16.14 -1.68 6.43
CA GLU A 123 16.79 -2.96 6.76
C GLU A 123 15.97 -4.18 6.32
N SER A 124 14.71 -4.02 5.94
CA SER A 124 13.87 -5.15 5.54
C SER A 124 14.31 -5.70 4.18
N GLY A 125 14.23 -7.01 4.04
CA GLY A 125 14.70 -7.77 2.87
C GLY A 125 14.80 -9.25 3.22
N PRO A 126 15.15 -10.14 2.27
CA PRO A 126 15.20 -11.59 2.52
C PRO A 126 16.05 -11.90 3.77
N ARG A 127 15.43 -12.48 4.81
CA ARG A 127 16.20 -12.98 5.97
C ARG A 127 16.96 -14.22 5.53
N GLY A 128 18.22 -14.05 5.14
CA GLY A 128 19.12 -15.15 4.81
C GLY A 128 19.88 -14.94 3.51
N GLY A 129 20.89 -14.09 3.54
CA GLY A 129 21.94 -14.06 2.53
C GLY A 129 22.94 -12.92 2.77
N PRO A 130 24.20 -13.20 3.11
CA PRO A 130 25.28 -12.24 2.91
C PRO A 130 25.79 -12.35 1.47
N SER A 131 25.83 -11.25 0.73
CA SER A 131 26.83 -10.96 -0.32
C SER A 131 26.67 -9.48 -0.68
N TRP A 132 27.65 -8.60 -0.49
CA TRP A 132 28.86 -8.52 -1.31
C TRP A 132 28.59 -8.86 -2.77
N TRP A 133 27.84 -8.01 -3.49
CA TRP A 133 28.00 -7.63 -4.92
C TRP A 133 27.11 -6.38 -5.09
N LEU A 134 27.60 -5.18 -5.40
CA LEU A 134 28.82 -4.74 -6.07
C LEU A 134 29.68 -3.83 -5.19
#